data_AF-A0A2D7C9W2-F1
#
_entry.id   AF-A0A2D7C9W2-F1
#
_cell.length_a   1.000
_cell.length_b   1.000
_cell.length_c   1.000
_cell.angle_alpha   90.00
_cell.angle_beta   90.00
_cell.angle_gamma   90.00
#
_symmetry.space_group_name_H-M   'P 1'
#
loop_
_entity.id
_entity.type
_entity.pdbx_description
1 polymer ?
#
loop_
_entity_poly.entity_id
_entity_poly.type
_entity_poly.pdbx_seq_one_letter_code
_entity_poly.pdbx_strand_id
1 'polypeptide(L)'
;MSTVNIANQTLAVADVTARFNDAQANPDAFGVQLAADVLNILRNTTTTFAHVVQATPVKLAAKNKARNIMKLSAVNVMIATSAETYARAVKNSANKQGSDAEKVDNFQAQEAWFERDQNCAALGVGKKNGSPVLIYMTYPNPRNTGKRYFIDADTNETMTAEQVAELMTPSGAKQLLDPATTHHNKTHDIEHTVSTRAVYLHNILRVVANKQAADNI
;
A
#
# COMPACT_ATOMS: atom_id res chain seq x y z
N MET A 1 -7.75 -27.58 5.06
CA MET A 1 -7.10 -26.28 5.33
C MET A 1 -7.65 -25.25 4.37
N SER A 2 -8.03 -24.06 4.86
CA SER A 2 -8.50 -22.97 4.00
C SER A 2 -7.34 -22.36 3.21
N THR A 3 -7.57 -22.00 1.95
CA THR A 3 -6.57 -21.38 1.06
C THR A 3 -7.13 -20.12 0.41
N VAL A 4 -6.23 -19.21 0.06
CA VAL A 4 -6.55 -17.95 -0.65
C VAL A 4 -5.69 -17.82 -1.89
N ASN A 5 -6.29 -17.32 -2.97
CA ASN A 5 -5.60 -17.13 -4.25
C ASN A 5 -5.33 -15.64 -4.49
N ILE A 6 -4.07 -15.22 -4.45
CA ILE A 6 -3.67 -13.82 -4.58
C ILE A 6 -2.40 -13.69 -5.42
N ALA A 7 -2.38 -12.74 -6.37
CA ALA A 7 -1.25 -12.52 -7.28
C ALA A 7 -0.71 -13.80 -7.96
N ASN A 8 -1.62 -14.66 -8.46
CA ASN A 8 -1.30 -15.96 -9.07
C ASN A 8 -0.60 -16.96 -8.14
N GLN A 9 -0.79 -16.83 -6.82
CA GLN A 9 -0.31 -17.78 -5.82
C GLN A 9 -1.47 -18.27 -4.97
N THR A 10 -1.46 -19.58 -4.66
CA THR A 10 -2.31 -20.18 -3.64
C THR A 10 -1.53 -20.20 -2.33
N LEU A 11 -2.08 -19.56 -1.30
CA LEU A 11 -1.47 -19.50 0.03
C LEU A 11 -2.40 -20.19 1.03
N ALA A 12 -1.85 -20.99 1.94
CA ALA A 12 -2.62 -21.51 3.08
C ALA A 12 -2.89 -20.38 4.07
N VAL A 13 -4.13 -20.28 4.55
CA VAL A 13 -4.53 -19.20 5.47
C VAL A 13 -3.73 -19.26 6.78
N ALA A 14 -3.45 -20.46 7.28
CA ALA A 14 -2.66 -20.67 8.49
C ALA A 14 -1.23 -20.13 8.36
N ASP A 15 -0.57 -20.37 7.22
CA ASP A 15 0.81 -19.90 6.99
C ASP A 15 0.88 -18.37 6.91
N VAL A 16 -0.08 -17.75 6.22
CA VAL A 16 -0.17 -16.28 6.14
C VAL A 16 -0.42 -15.68 7.51
N THR A 17 -1.29 -16.31 8.31
CA THR A 17 -1.62 -15.86 9.66
C THR A 17 -0.45 -16.00 10.62
N ALA A 18 0.24 -17.14 10.62
CA ALA A 18 1.43 -17.36 11.42
C ALA A 18 2.51 -16.30 11.11
N ARG A 19 2.83 -16.12 9.81
CA ARG A 19 3.78 -15.09 9.37
C ARG A 19 3.34 -13.68 9.79
N PHE A 20 2.04 -13.38 9.69
CA PHE A 20 1.50 -12.08 10.08
C PHE A 20 1.68 -11.83 11.58
N ASN A 21 1.33 -12.80 12.43
CA ASN A 21 1.47 -12.71 13.88
C ASN A 21 2.95 -12.57 14.29
N ASP A 22 3.84 -13.36 13.69
CA ASP A 22 5.29 -13.26 13.93
C ASP A 22 5.84 -11.89 13.54
N ALA A 23 5.37 -11.33 12.41
CA ALA A 23 5.75 -10.01 11.94
C ALA A 23 5.23 -8.88 12.85
N GLN A 24 4.06 -9.03 13.48
CA GLN A 24 3.58 -8.06 14.47
C GLN A 24 4.35 -8.16 15.79
N ALA A 25 4.75 -9.37 16.19
CA ALA A 25 5.49 -9.61 17.43
C ALA A 25 6.95 -9.18 17.33
N ASN A 26 7.58 -9.34 16.15
CA ASN A 26 9.00 -9.11 15.93
C ASN A 26 9.26 -8.22 14.71
N PRO A 27 8.72 -6.98 14.65
CA PRO A 27 8.72 -6.16 13.44
C PRO A 27 10.11 -5.85 12.88
N ASP A 28 11.15 -5.86 13.72
CA ASP A 28 12.54 -5.57 13.34
C ASP A 28 13.25 -6.77 12.70
N ALA A 29 12.74 -7.99 12.92
CA ALA A 29 13.29 -9.21 12.34
C ALA A 29 12.80 -9.45 10.89
N PHE A 30 11.79 -8.71 10.44
CA PHE A 30 11.15 -8.90 9.14
C PHE A 30 11.39 -7.70 8.21
N GLY A 31 11.64 -7.99 6.93
CA GLY A 31 11.66 -6.97 5.87
C GLY A 31 13.04 -6.40 5.51
N VAL A 32 14.10 -6.72 6.24
CA VAL A 32 15.49 -6.29 5.91
C VAL A 32 15.92 -6.81 4.53
N GLN A 33 15.75 -8.12 4.29
CA GLN A 33 16.06 -8.71 2.98
C GLN A 33 15.21 -8.07 1.87
N LEU A 34 13.94 -7.79 2.15
CA LEU A 34 13.05 -7.18 1.17
C LEU A 34 13.48 -5.75 0.82
N ALA A 35 14.00 -4.98 1.79
CA ALA A 35 14.56 -3.65 1.51
C ALA A 35 15.71 -3.73 0.50
N ALA A 36 16.63 -4.68 0.71
CA ALA A 36 17.74 -4.91 -0.21
C ALA A 36 17.26 -5.35 -1.60
N ASP A 37 16.23 -6.21 -1.67
CA ASP A 37 15.63 -6.64 -2.93
C ASP A 37 14.96 -5.48 -3.68
N VAL A 38 14.24 -4.60 -2.98
CA VAL A 38 13.63 -3.39 -3.55
C VAL A 38 14.69 -2.43 -4.07
N LEU A 39 15.78 -2.23 -3.31
CA LEU A 39 16.93 -1.45 -3.77
C LEU A 39 17.48 -2.05 -5.07
N ASN A 40 17.69 -3.36 -5.11
CA ASN A 40 18.18 -4.06 -6.30
C ASN A 40 17.27 -3.92 -7.51
N ILE A 41 15.95 -4.03 -7.33
CA ILE A 41 14.95 -3.80 -8.38
C ILE A 41 15.10 -2.39 -8.98
N LEU A 42 15.41 -1.41 -8.14
CA LEU A 42 15.49 -0.01 -8.52
C LEU A 42 16.89 0.46 -8.94
N ARG A 43 17.95 -0.35 -8.75
CA ARG A 43 19.34 0.04 -9.07
C ARG A 43 19.53 0.57 -10.49
N ASN A 44 18.77 0.05 -11.46
CA ASN A 44 18.91 0.36 -12.87
C ASN A 44 17.71 1.13 -13.45
N THR A 45 16.78 1.61 -12.62
CA THR A 45 15.61 2.35 -13.10
C THR A 45 15.15 3.42 -12.11
N THR A 46 14.73 4.57 -12.62
CA THR A 46 14.19 5.66 -11.79
C THR A 46 12.80 5.33 -11.23
N THR A 47 12.01 4.54 -11.97
CA THR A 47 10.65 4.16 -11.61
C THR A 47 10.34 2.77 -12.13
N THR A 48 9.65 1.95 -11.35
CA THR A 48 9.11 0.68 -11.86
C THR A 48 7.69 0.44 -11.37
N PHE A 49 6.91 -0.23 -12.20
CA PHE A 49 5.62 -0.77 -11.79
C PHE A 49 5.83 -2.13 -11.14
N ALA A 50 5.14 -2.37 -10.04
CA ALA A 50 5.25 -3.62 -9.31
C ALA A 50 3.90 -4.06 -8.75
N HIS A 51 3.79 -5.36 -8.48
CA HIS A 51 2.75 -5.91 -7.63
C HIS A 51 3.29 -6.05 -6.21
N VAL A 52 2.59 -5.46 -5.24
CA VAL A 52 2.89 -5.60 -3.81
C VAL A 52 1.83 -6.48 -3.18
N VAL A 53 2.23 -7.61 -2.61
CA VAL A 53 1.38 -8.47 -1.78
C VAL A 53 1.69 -8.16 -0.32
N GLN A 54 0.65 -7.83 0.44
CA GLN A 54 0.79 -7.35 1.82
C GLN A 54 -0.33 -7.86 2.71
N ALA A 55 0.02 -8.16 3.96
CA ALA A 55 -0.90 -8.47 5.04
C ALA A 55 -0.80 -7.35 6.08
N THR A 56 -1.86 -6.57 6.22
CA THR A 56 -1.89 -5.39 7.10
C THR A 56 -2.99 -5.52 8.15
N PRO A 57 -2.78 -5.07 9.40
CA PRO A 57 -3.85 -5.05 10.39
C PRO A 57 -4.99 -4.11 9.94
N VAL A 58 -6.23 -4.50 10.20
CA VAL A 58 -7.41 -3.66 10.00
C VAL A 58 -7.65 -2.85 11.27
N LYS A 59 -7.79 -1.53 11.12
CA LYS A 59 -8.12 -0.66 12.25
C LYS A 59 -9.59 -0.82 12.62
N LEU A 60 -9.85 -1.46 13.75
CA LEU A 60 -11.20 -1.71 14.26
C LEU A 60 -11.68 -0.60 15.21
N ALA A 61 -12.99 -0.58 15.48
CA ALA A 61 -13.56 0.28 16.51
C ALA A 61 -13.02 -0.10 17.90
N ALA A 62 -13.03 0.86 18.84
CA ALA A 62 -12.50 0.64 20.20
C ALA A 62 -13.13 -0.57 20.91
N LYS A 63 -14.42 -0.84 20.69
CA LYS A 63 -15.13 -2.01 21.23
C LYS A 63 -14.56 -3.35 20.74
N ASN A 64 -14.01 -3.37 19.52
CA ASN A 64 -13.51 -4.57 18.87
C ASN A 64 -11.98 -4.62 18.79
N LYS A 65 -11.26 -3.72 19.49
CA LYS A 65 -9.80 -3.57 19.40
C LYS A 65 -8.99 -4.82 19.77
N ALA A 66 -9.60 -5.76 20.49
CA ALA A 66 -8.98 -7.01 20.90
C ALA A 66 -8.94 -8.07 19.79
N ARG A 67 -9.73 -7.89 18.72
CA ARG A 67 -9.76 -8.80 17.57
C ARG A 67 -8.57 -8.53 16.67
N ASN A 68 -7.90 -9.58 16.22
CA ASN A 68 -6.75 -9.48 15.34
C ASN A 68 -7.16 -9.73 13.88
N ILE A 69 -7.78 -8.74 13.24
CA ILE A 69 -8.22 -8.88 11.85
C ILE A 69 -7.15 -8.34 10.90
N MET A 70 -6.71 -9.17 9.95
CA MET A 70 -5.79 -8.77 8.89
C MET A 70 -6.48 -8.63 7.54
N LYS A 71 -5.96 -7.73 6.72
CA LYS A 71 -6.29 -7.59 5.30
C LYS A 71 -5.10 -8.07 4.48
N LEU A 72 -5.29 -9.15 3.75
CA LEU A 72 -4.38 -9.63 2.72
C LEU A 72 -4.77 -9.00 1.39
N SER A 73 -3.86 -8.30 0.73
CA SER A 73 -4.15 -7.61 -0.53
C SER A 73 -2.97 -7.65 -1.50
N ALA A 74 -3.28 -7.67 -2.79
CA ALA A 74 -2.32 -7.45 -3.87
C ALA A 74 -2.67 -6.14 -4.54
N VAL A 75 -1.67 -5.26 -4.70
CA VAL A 75 -1.87 -3.93 -5.27
C VAL A 75 -0.86 -3.70 -6.38
N ASN A 76 -1.33 -3.13 -7.48
CA ASN A 76 -0.47 -2.58 -8.51
C ASN A 76 0.00 -1.20 -8.07
N VAL A 77 1.30 -1.01 -8.06
CA VAL A 77 1.93 0.19 -7.52
C VAL A 77 3.01 0.70 -8.47
N MET A 78 3.36 1.96 -8.32
CA MET A 78 4.60 2.52 -8.84
C MET A 78 5.54 2.80 -7.67
N ILE A 79 6.73 2.22 -7.72
CA ILE A 79 7.84 2.54 -6.82
C ILE A 79 8.87 3.38 -7.57
N ALA A 80 9.51 4.31 -6.87
CA ALA A 80 10.40 5.29 -7.47
C ALA A 80 11.61 5.57 -6.58
N THR A 81 12.76 5.82 -7.18
CA THR A 81 13.98 6.19 -6.45
C THR A 81 14.00 7.65 -6.01
N SER A 82 13.22 8.53 -6.67
CA SER A 82 13.13 9.97 -6.34
C SER A 82 11.77 10.37 -5.79
N ALA A 83 11.79 11.21 -4.75
CA ALA A 83 10.60 11.81 -4.14
C ALA A 83 9.86 12.77 -5.09
N GLU A 84 10.55 13.41 -6.03
CA GLU A 84 9.97 14.32 -7.02
C GLU A 84 8.98 13.62 -7.96
N THR A 85 9.19 12.31 -8.17
CA THR A 85 8.29 11.49 -8.98
C THR A 85 6.86 11.55 -8.46
N TYR A 86 6.67 11.64 -7.14
CA TYR A 86 5.34 11.77 -6.55
C TYR A 86 4.70 13.11 -6.89
N ALA A 87 5.40 14.22 -6.69
CA ALA A 87 4.84 15.53 -6.97
C ALA A 87 4.44 15.65 -8.44
N ARG A 88 5.30 15.18 -9.35
CA ARG A 88 5.01 15.10 -10.78
C ARG A 88 3.80 14.22 -11.09
N ALA A 89 3.67 13.06 -10.44
CA ALA A 89 2.52 12.18 -10.65
C ALA A 89 1.19 12.82 -10.20
N VAL A 90 1.19 13.54 -9.07
CA VAL A 90 0.03 14.30 -8.61
C VAL A 90 -0.33 15.40 -9.59
N LYS A 91 0.64 16.24 -10.00
CA LYS A 91 0.41 17.32 -10.97
C LYS A 91 -0.17 16.81 -12.29
N ASN A 92 0.43 15.75 -12.84
CA ASN A 92 -0.06 15.10 -14.07
C ASN A 92 -1.48 14.55 -13.91
N SER A 93 -1.80 13.99 -12.75
CA SER A 93 -3.17 13.52 -12.47
C SER A 93 -4.16 14.66 -12.30
N ALA A 94 -3.77 15.75 -11.64
CA ALA A 94 -4.64 16.88 -11.40
C ALA A 94 -4.99 17.63 -12.68
N ASN A 95 -3.99 17.83 -13.56
CA ASN A 95 -4.21 18.35 -14.91
C ASN A 95 -5.21 17.50 -15.71
N LYS A 96 -5.11 16.17 -15.61
CA LYS A 96 -6.07 15.25 -16.27
C LYS A 96 -7.49 15.31 -15.70
N GLN A 97 -7.64 15.70 -14.43
CA GLN A 97 -8.95 15.89 -13.79
C GLN A 97 -9.51 17.31 -14.02
N GLY A 98 -8.80 18.18 -14.76
CA GLY A 98 -9.25 19.55 -15.02
C GLY A 98 -9.13 20.48 -13.82
N SER A 99 -8.22 20.18 -12.88
CA SER A 99 -7.88 21.14 -11.81
C SER A 99 -7.24 22.39 -12.39
N ASP A 100 -7.35 23.51 -11.66
CA ASP A 100 -6.77 24.80 -12.03
C ASP A 100 -5.24 24.71 -12.20
N ALA A 101 -4.73 25.24 -13.32
CA ALA A 101 -3.32 25.09 -13.71
C ALA A 101 -2.35 25.79 -12.73
N GLU A 102 -2.70 26.98 -12.25
CA GLU A 102 -1.86 27.73 -11.30
C GLU A 102 -1.76 27.00 -9.96
N LYS A 103 -2.89 26.46 -9.48
CA LYS A 103 -2.91 25.62 -8.26
C LYS A 103 -2.11 24.34 -8.42
N VAL A 104 -2.17 23.70 -9.59
CA VAL A 104 -1.38 22.50 -9.89
C VAL A 104 0.11 22.82 -9.91
N ASP A 105 0.53 23.91 -10.53
CA ASP A 105 1.93 24.30 -10.59
C ASP A 105 2.51 24.62 -9.21
N ASN A 106 1.70 25.20 -8.32
CA ASN A 106 2.05 25.50 -6.94
C ASN A 106 1.97 24.29 -5.99
N PHE A 107 1.54 23.11 -6.44
CA PHE A 107 1.45 21.93 -5.58
C PHE A 107 2.80 21.54 -4.99
N GLN A 108 2.83 21.40 -3.65
CA GLN A 108 3.94 20.83 -2.91
C GLN A 108 3.51 19.62 -2.08
N ALA A 109 4.36 18.60 -2.02
CA ALA A 109 4.11 17.42 -1.21
C ALA A 109 4.14 17.80 0.29
N GLN A 110 3.13 17.39 1.03
CA GLN A 110 3.03 17.68 2.47
C GLN A 110 3.87 16.72 3.30
N GLU A 111 4.11 17.10 4.55
CA GLU A 111 4.79 16.25 5.52
C GLU A 111 4.06 14.91 5.69
N ALA A 112 4.82 13.82 5.65
CA ALA A 112 4.31 12.47 5.88
C ALA A 112 4.68 11.96 7.28
N TRP A 113 3.97 10.92 7.74
CA TRP A 113 4.27 10.22 8.99
C TRP A 113 5.56 9.36 8.91
N PHE A 114 6.18 9.30 7.74
CA PHE A 114 7.42 8.61 7.46
C PHE A 114 8.46 9.60 6.90
N GLU A 115 9.72 9.20 6.97
CA GLU A 115 10.85 9.86 6.33
C GLU A 115 11.42 8.95 5.24
N ARG A 116 11.70 9.51 4.06
CA ARG A 116 12.24 8.74 2.92
C ARG A 116 13.74 8.56 3.06
N ASP A 117 14.24 7.40 2.64
CA ASP A 117 15.66 7.20 2.44
C ASP A 117 16.16 8.08 1.30
N GLN A 118 17.31 8.73 1.50
CA GLN A 118 17.88 9.68 0.53
C GLN A 118 18.41 8.98 -0.72
N ASN A 119 18.83 7.71 -0.61
CA ASN A 119 19.37 6.93 -1.72
C ASN A 119 18.27 6.21 -2.50
N CYS A 120 17.11 5.97 -1.87
CA CYS A 120 15.98 5.31 -2.50
C CYS A 120 14.65 5.76 -1.89
N ALA A 121 13.97 6.70 -2.56
CA ALA A 121 12.71 7.24 -2.09
C ALA A 121 11.62 6.18 -1.86
N ALA A 122 11.67 5.02 -2.52
CA ALA A 122 10.74 3.92 -2.29
C ALA A 122 10.89 3.27 -0.89
N LEU A 123 11.98 3.57 -0.18
CA LEU A 123 12.26 3.10 1.17
C LEU A 123 12.25 4.28 2.14
N GLY A 124 12.08 3.98 3.42
CA GLY A 124 12.07 4.98 4.47
C GLY A 124 11.84 4.37 5.84
N VAL A 125 11.60 5.22 6.84
CA VAL A 125 11.30 4.84 8.22
C VAL A 125 10.07 5.58 8.75
N GLY A 126 9.28 4.91 9.58
CA GLY A 126 8.18 5.57 10.30
C GLY A 126 8.72 6.52 11.37
N LYS A 127 8.28 7.78 11.40
CA LYS A 127 8.78 8.79 12.35
C LYS A 127 8.52 8.44 13.81
N LYS A 128 7.46 7.67 14.08
CA LYS A 128 7.04 7.32 15.44
C LYS A 128 7.91 6.23 16.08
N ASN A 129 8.34 5.24 15.31
CA ASN A 129 8.96 4.02 15.82
C ASN A 129 10.27 3.63 15.11
N GLY A 130 10.69 4.38 14.10
CA GLY A 130 11.89 4.07 13.31
C GLY A 130 11.76 2.83 12.41
N SER A 131 10.62 2.15 12.40
CA SER A 131 10.48 0.89 11.65
C SER A 131 10.49 1.14 10.14
N PRO A 132 11.12 0.26 9.36
CA PRO A 132 11.29 0.47 7.93
C PRO A 132 9.96 0.34 7.16
N VAL A 133 9.78 1.18 6.14
CA VAL A 133 8.57 1.24 5.31
C VAL A 133 8.90 1.13 3.83
N LEU A 134 8.04 0.43 3.08
CA LEU A 134 7.96 0.56 1.63
C LEU A 134 6.98 1.68 1.30
N ILE A 135 7.43 2.62 0.48
CA ILE A 135 6.66 3.78 0.05
C ILE A 135 6.41 3.66 -1.44
N TYR A 136 5.14 3.71 -1.83
CA TYR A 136 4.73 3.52 -3.22
C TYR A 136 3.53 4.39 -3.57
N MET A 137 3.32 4.61 -4.85
CA MET A 137 2.15 5.29 -5.39
C MET A 137 1.13 4.27 -5.89
N THR A 138 -0.12 4.51 -5.57
CA THR A 138 -1.27 3.81 -6.14
C THR A 138 -2.04 4.73 -7.05
N TYR A 139 -2.40 4.20 -8.22
CA TYR A 139 -3.30 4.83 -9.15
C TYR A 139 -4.65 4.11 -9.04
N PRO A 140 -5.71 4.80 -8.60
CA PRO A 140 -7.06 4.28 -8.64
C PRO A 140 -7.36 3.83 -10.06
N ASN A 141 -7.55 2.54 -10.22
CA ASN A 141 -7.97 1.96 -11.47
C ASN A 141 -9.16 1.06 -11.15
N PRO A 142 -10.36 1.33 -11.70
CA PRO A 142 -11.54 0.50 -11.47
C PRO A 142 -11.37 -0.94 -11.96
N ARG A 143 -10.41 -1.22 -12.86
CA ARG A 143 -10.02 -2.57 -13.29
C ARG A 143 -9.02 -3.25 -12.35
N ASN A 144 -8.54 -2.53 -11.34
CA ASN A 144 -7.40 -2.89 -10.50
C ASN A 144 -7.74 -2.87 -9.01
N THR A 145 -8.99 -3.20 -8.67
CA THR A 145 -9.35 -3.76 -7.36
C THR A 145 -8.66 -5.11 -7.24
N GLY A 146 -7.36 -5.09 -6.97
CA GLY A 146 -6.61 -6.31 -6.70
C GLY A 146 -7.30 -7.11 -5.60
N LYS A 147 -7.22 -8.44 -5.69
CA LYS A 147 -7.90 -9.33 -4.76
C LYS A 147 -7.54 -8.94 -3.33
N ARG A 148 -8.57 -8.80 -2.48
CA ARG A 148 -8.45 -8.55 -1.05
C ARG A 148 -9.18 -9.65 -0.30
N TYR A 149 -8.54 -10.17 0.73
CA TYR A 149 -9.15 -11.09 1.68
C TYR A 149 -9.04 -10.48 3.07
N PHE A 150 -10.05 -10.69 3.88
CA PHE A 150 -10.01 -10.39 5.30
C PHE A 150 -9.95 -11.71 6.05
N ILE A 151 -9.05 -11.80 7.03
CA ILE A 151 -8.81 -13.02 7.78
C ILE A 151 -8.73 -12.63 9.25
N ASP A 152 -9.49 -13.34 10.09
CA ASP A 152 -9.32 -13.30 11.54
C ASP A 152 -8.07 -14.13 11.89
N ALA A 153 -7.02 -13.45 12.33
CA ALA A 153 -5.73 -14.06 12.61
C ALA A 153 -5.71 -14.87 13.92
N ASP A 154 -6.78 -14.79 14.73
CA ASP A 154 -6.94 -15.60 15.93
C ASP A 154 -7.61 -16.96 15.60
N THR A 155 -8.50 -16.98 14.61
CA THR A 155 -9.29 -18.18 14.24
C THR A 155 -8.91 -18.80 12.89
N ASN A 156 -8.09 -18.12 12.08
CA ASN A 156 -7.80 -18.47 10.68
C ASN A 156 -9.03 -18.48 9.76
N GLU A 157 -10.10 -17.78 10.12
CA GLU A 157 -11.32 -17.72 9.33
C GLU A 157 -11.30 -16.55 8.36
N THR A 158 -11.73 -16.78 7.11
CA THR A 158 -11.91 -15.72 6.13
C THR A 158 -13.22 -14.97 6.37
N MET A 159 -13.17 -13.65 6.29
CA MET A 159 -14.31 -12.75 6.49
C MET A 159 -14.65 -11.98 5.22
N THR A 160 -15.91 -11.59 5.06
CA THR A 160 -16.34 -10.67 4.01
C THR A 160 -16.02 -9.22 4.38
N ALA A 161 -16.05 -8.31 3.40
CA ALA A 161 -15.82 -6.90 3.65
C ALA A 161 -16.91 -6.30 4.55
N GLU A 162 -18.15 -6.78 4.43
CA GLU A 162 -19.31 -6.36 5.21
C GLU A 162 -19.17 -6.79 6.68
N GLN A 163 -18.76 -8.04 6.93
CA GLN A 163 -18.49 -8.53 8.28
C GLN A 163 -17.38 -7.73 8.96
N VAL A 164 -16.33 -7.35 8.23
CA VAL A 164 -15.27 -6.49 8.77
C VAL A 164 -15.77 -5.07 8.98
N ALA A 165 -16.60 -4.53 8.09
CA ALA A 165 -17.16 -3.18 8.22
C ALA A 165 -17.97 -3.02 9.51
N GLU A 166 -18.70 -4.05 9.95
CA GLU A 166 -19.43 -4.07 11.23
C GLU A 166 -18.50 -3.94 12.45
N LEU A 167 -17.24 -4.33 12.33
CA LEU A 167 -16.25 -4.24 13.39
C LEU A 167 -15.53 -2.88 13.44
N MET A 168 -15.65 -2.08 12.38
CA MET A 168 -14.97 -0.79 12.22
C MET A 168 -15.79 0.39 12.76
N THR A 169 -15.15 1.55 12.88
CA THR A 169 -15.88 2.82 13.05
C THR A 169 -16.70 3.15 11.80
N PRO A 170 -17.79 3.92 11.88
CA PRO A 170 -18.63 4.24 10.71
C PRO A 170 -17.86 4.83 9.51
N SER A 171 -16.89 5.72 9.76
CA SER A 171 -16.04 6.29 8.70
C SER A 171 -15.13 5.25 8.04
N GLY A 172 -14.56 4.34 8.85
CA GLY A 172 -13.74 3.23 8.38
C GLY A 172 -14.55 2.21 7.56
N ALA A 173 -15.77 1.88 8.00
CA ALA A 173 -16.70 1.02 7.27
C ALA A 173 -17.06 1.63 5.90
N LYS A 174 -17.40 2.92 5.87
CA LYS A 174 -17.67 3.64 4.61
C LYS A 174 -16.46 3.57 3.67
N GLN A 175 -15.25 3.84 4.17
CA GLN A 175 -14.04 3.79 3.36
C GLN A 175 -13.72 2.37 2.83
N LEU A 176 -14.08 1.33 3.58
CA LEU A 176 -13.85 -0.06 3.19
C LEU A 176 -14.79 -0.52 2.06
N LEU A 177 -16.07 -0.20 2.21
CA LEU A 177 -17.14 -0.62 1.31
C LEU A 177 -17.25 0.29 0.08
N ASP A 178 -17.02 1.58 0.25
CA ASP A 178 -17.11 2.62 -0.78
C ASP A 178 -15.84 3.51 -0.77
N PRO A 179 -14.70 2.97 -1.24
CA PRO A 179 -13.46 3.73 -1.29
C PRO A 179 -13.51 4.81 -2.38
N ALA A 180 -13.26 6.06 -1.99
CA ALA A 180 -13.13 7.15 -2.94
C ALA A 180 -12.01 6.88 -3.98
N THR A 181 -12.33 7.10 -5.25
CA THR A 181 -11.41 6.94 -6.39
C THR A 181 -10.66 8.23 -6.72
N THR A 182 -11.14 9.37 -6.21
CA THR A 182 -10.51 10.68 -6.31
C THR A 182 -10.13 11.18 -4.91
N HIS A 183 -9.13 12.05 -4.87
CA HIS A 183 -8.62 12.68 -3.68
C HIS A 183 -8.65 14.19 -3.89
N HIS A 184 -9.26 14.90 -2.95
CA HIS A 184 -9.22 16.35 -2.90
C HIS A 184 -8.10 16.79 -1.96
N ASN A 185 -7.07 17.43 -2.52
CA ASN A 185 -6.03 18.09 -1.74
C ASN A 185 -6.55 19.46 -1.29
N LYS A 186 -7.08 19.52 -0.07
CA LYS A 186 -7.67 20.76 0.47
C LYS A 186 -6.70 21.94 0.55
N THR A 187 -5.40 21.68 0.71
CA THR A 187 -4.40 22.74 0.92
C THR A 187 -4.09 23.50 -0.37
N HIS A 188 -4.03 22.79 -1.50
CA HIS A 188 -3.78 23.40 -2.82
C HIS A 188 -5.04 23.45 -3.68
N ASP A 189 -6.17 22.94 -3.17
CA ASP A 189 -7.47 22.87 -3.83
C ASP A 189 -7.40 22.25 -5.24
N ILE A 190 -6.82 21.05 -5.30
CA ILE A 190 -6.72 20.23 -6.52
C ILE A 190 -7.37 18.87 -6.31
N GLU A 191 -7.94 18.32 -7.37
CA GLU A 191 -8.44 16.94 -7.41
C GLU A 191 -7.48 16.05 -8.19
N HIS A 192 -7.10 14.91 -7.62
CA HIS A 192 -6.24 13.94 -8.28
C HIS A 192 -6.59 12.52 -7.86
N THR A 193 -6.13 11.52 -8.60
CA THR A 193 -6.38 10.11 -8.26
C THR A 193 -5.18 9.48 -7.57
N VAL A 194 -3.96 9.99 -7.79
CA VAL A 194 -2.73 9.39 -7.23
C VAL A 194 -2.71 9.45 -5.70
N SER A 195 -2.49 8.32 -5.04
CA SER A 195 -2.22 8.30 -3.59
C SER A 195 -0.84 7.75 -3.29
N THR A 196 -0.10 8.41 -2.41
CA THR A 196 1.10 7.83 -1.79
C THR A 196 0.69 6.98 -0.59
N ARG A 197 1.22 5.77 -0.53
CA ARG A 197 1.06 4.84 0.57
C ARG A 197 2.42 4.50 1.11
N ALA A 198 2.50 4.36 2.43
CA ALA A 198 3.64 3.75 3.10
C ALA A 198 3.12 2.58 3.93
N VAL A 199 3.83 1.46 3.86
CA VAL A 199 3.48 0.23 4.56
C VAL A 199 4.76 -0.32 5.18
N TYR A 200 4.72 -0.68 6.45
CA TYR A 200 5.87 -1.28 7.12
C TYR A 200 6.34 -2.53 6.39
N LEU A 201 7.66 -2.71 6.26
CA LEU A 201 8.23 -3.81 5.48
C LEU A 201 7.85 -5.19 6.04
N HIS A 202 7.69 -5.31 7.36
CA HIS A 202 7.24 -6.56 7.98
C HIS A 202 5.84 -7.01 7.52
N ASN A 203 4.99 -6.07 7.08
CA ASN A 203 3.66 -6.36 6.53
C ASN A 203 3.69 -6.73 5.04
N ILE A 204 4.82 -6.58 4.36
CA ILE A 204 4.95 -6.94 2.95
C ILE A 204 5.35 -8.40 2.85
N LEU A 205 4.55 -9.19 2.13
CA LEU A 205 4.83 -10.60 1.83
C LEU A 205 5.76 -10.71 0.62
N ARG A 206 5.52 -9.90 -0.40
CA ARG A 206 6.21 -10.00 -1.67
C ARG A 206 6.12 -8.70 -2.46
N VAL A 207 7.18 -8.39 -3.18
CA VAL A 207 7.20 -7.38 -4.24
C VAL A 207 7.59 -8.08 -5.53
N VAL A 208 6.80 -7.88 -6.59
CA VAL A 208 7.08 -8.44 -7.93
C VAL A 208 7.17 -7.26 -8.90
N ALA A 209 8.37 -6.93 -9.34
CA ALA A 209 8.56 -5.92 -10.37
C ALA A 209 8.01 -6.43 -11.71
N ASN A 210 7.27 -5.58 -12.41
CA ASN A 210 6.79 -5.89 -13.76
C ASN A 210 7.98 -5.81 -14.72
N LYS A 211 8.26 -6.91 -15.42
CA LYS A 211 9.26 -6.89 -16.48
C LYS A 211 8.70 -6.09 -17.66
N GLN A 212 9.42 -5.06 -18.10
CA GLN A 212 9.16 -4.40 -19.38
C GLN A 212 9.74 -5.28 -20.49
N ALA A 213 8.92 -5.69 -21.43
CA ALA A 213 9.35 -6.36 -22.66
C ALA A 213 9.13 -5.37 -23.82
N ALA A 214 10.14 -5.21 -24.66
CA ALA A 214 10.02 -4.51 -25.93
C ALA A 214 10.09 -5.57 -27.03
N ASP A 215 8.94 -5.87 -27.63
CA ASP A 215 8.85 -6.75 -28.79
C ASP A 215 8.90 -5.87 -30.05
N ASN A 216 9.77 -6.21 -30.99
CA ASN A 216 9.87 -5.55 -32.30
C ASN A 216 9.21 -6.41 -33.38
N ILE A 217 8.01 -6.91 -33.10
CA ILE A 217 7.20 -7.75 -34.01
C ILE A 217 6.19 -6.86 -34.73
#